data_AF-A0A4Y2MVW5-F1
#
_entry.id   AF-A0A4Y2MVW5-F1
#
_cell.length_a   1.000
_cell.length_b   1.000
_cell.length_c   1.000
_cell.angle_alpha   90.00
_cell.angle_beta   90.00
_cell.angle_gamma   90.00
#
_symmetry.space_group_name_H-M   'P 1'
#
loop_
_entity.id
_entity.type
_entity.pdbx_description
1 polymer ?
#
loop_
_entity_poly.entity_id
_entity_poly.type
_entity_poly.pdbx_seq_one_letter_code
_entity_poly.pdbx_strand_id
1 'polypeptide(L)'
;MDDNASPHRAAIVDDFLESEGIDCMEWPAYSPDLHPIENLWDALGRAVCRRFPPPATLRDLETAIKEEWRLLDSVVVDHLVTSMITHCALCMKVSGAHIPYQCRFLLFVLHLNIILLMTQI
;
A
#
# COMPACT_ATOMS: atom_id res chain seq x y z
N MET A 1 1.52 5.91 -9.62
CA MET A 1 2.56 4.98 -9.13
C MET A 1 1.88 3.65 -8.86
N ASP A 2 2.35 2.58 -9.48
CA ASP A 2 1.88 1.20 -9.27
C ASP A 2 3.09 0.23 -9.22
N ASP A 3 2.82 -1.06 -9.14
CA ASP A 3 3.81 -2.13 -9.00
C ASP A 3 4.22 -2.80 -10.33
N ASN A 4 3.80 -2.25 -11.48
CA ASN A 4 4.05 -2.81 -12.81
C ASN A 4 3.53 -4.25 -13.00
N ALA A 5 2.53 -4.68 -12.22
CA ALA A 5 1.90 -5.98 -12.41
C ALA A 5 1.24 -6.11 -13.80
N SER A 6 1.18 -7.32 -14.34
CA SER A 6 0.64 -7.57 -15.69
C SER A 6 -0.73 -6.94 -15.96
N PRO A 7 -1.70 -6.90 -15.02
CA PRO A 7 -2.97 -6.21 -15.23
C PRO A 7 -2.83 -4.68 -15.37
N HIS A 8 -1.88 -4.06 -14.65
CA HIS A 8 -1.63 -2.61 -14.70
C HIS A 8 -0.96 -2.16 -16.00
N ARG A 9 -0.39 -3.12 -16.75
CA ARG A 9 0.25 -2.90 -18.06
C ARG A 9 -0.59 -3.41 -19.23
N ALA A 10 -1.87 -3.70 -18.99
CA ALA A 10 -2.79 -4.02 -20.07
C ALA A 10 -3.07 -2.77 -20.90
N ALA A 11 -3.16 -2.90 -22.22
CA ALA A 11 -3.40 -1.77 -23.14
C ALA A 11 -4.62 -0.93 -22.74
N ILE A 12 -5.69 -1.57 -22.27
CA ILE A 12 -6.89 -0.88 -21.79
C ILE A 12 -6.63 0.04 -20.58
N VAL A 13 -5.67 -0.32 -19.73
CA VAL A 13 -5.27 0.48 -18.57
C VAL A 13 -4.38 1.63 -19.03
N ASP A 14 -3.42 1.40 -19.92
CA ASP A 14 -2.58 2.45 -20.49
C ASP A 14 -3.43 3.51 -21.23
N ASP A 15 -4.38 3.08 -22.07
CA ASP A 15 -5.31 3.96 -22.80
C ASP A 15 -6.16 4.82 -21.84
N PHE A 16 -6.62 4.22 -20.73
CA PHE A 16 -7.39 4.93 -19.72
C PHE A 16 -6.54 5.98 -19.00
N LEU A 17 -5.33 5.62 -18.57
CA LEU A 17 -4.42 6.53 -17.90
C LEU A 17 -4.04 7.72 -18.80
N GLU A 18 -3.79 7.48 -20.08
CA GLU A 18 -3.56 8.53 -21.07
C GLU A 18 -4.77 9.46 -21.22
N SER A 19 -5.98 8.90 -21.28
CA SER A 19 -7.22 9.70 -21.42
C SER A 19 -7.52 10.59 -20.21
N GLU A 20 -7.13 10.14 -19.01
CA GLU A 20 -7.26 10.90 -17.77
C GLU A 20 -6.07 11.85 -17.53
N GLY A 21 -5.07 11.87 -18.42
CA GLY A 21 -3.87 12.68 -18.29
C GLY A 21 -2.99 12.30 -17.10
N ILE A 22 -3.01 11.02 -16.72
CA ILE A 22 -2.26 10.48 -15.59
C ILE A 22 -0.94 9.88 -16.10
N ASP A 23 0.18 10.54 -15.77
CA ASP A 23 1.50 10.01 -16.10
C ASP A 23 1.84 8.79 -15.23
N CYS A 24 2.22 7.70 -15.89
CA CYS A 24 2.76 6.52 -15.21
C CYS A 24 4.23 6.76 -14.85
N MET A 25 4.56 6.59 -13.56
CA MET A 25 5.94 6.65 -13.09
C MET A 25 6.64 5.31 -13.39
N GLU A 26 7.84 5.34 -13.96
CA GLU A 26 8.64 4.13 -14.14
C GLU A 26 9.04 3.53 -12.79
N TRP A 27 8.70 2.26 -12.57
CA TRP A 27 8.98 1.55 -11.31
C TRP A 27 9.86 0.32 -11.54
N PRO A 28 10.94 0.13 -10.76
CA PRO A 28 11.77 -1.06 -10.88
C PRO A 28 11.03 -2.31 -10.40
N ALA A 29 11.09 -3.37 -11.20
CA ALA A 29 10.56 -4.68 -10.83
C ALA A 29 11.21 -5.19 -9.52
N TYR A 30 10.44 -5.94 -8.72
CA TYR A 30 10.90 -6.56 -7.47
C TYR A 30 11.32 -5.59 -6.34
N SER A 31 10.71 -4.40 -6.28
CA SER A 31 10.94 -3.43 -5.18
C SER A 31 9.69 -3.23 -4.29
N PRO A 32 9.20 -4.28 -3.59
CA PRO A 32 8.05 -4.14 -2.67
C PRO A 32 8.37 -3.21 -1.50
N ASP A 33 9.66 -3.12 -1.12
CA ASP A 33 10.16 -2.27 -0.03
C ASP A 33 9.98 -0.77 -0.28
N LEU A 34 9.70 -0.40 -1.53
CA LEU A 34 9.55 0.99 -1.96
C LEU A 34 8.07 1.41 -2.09
N HIS A 35 7.10 0.53 -1.83
CA HIS A 35 5.69 0.87 -1.99
C HIS A 35 5.11 1.52 -0.71
N PRO A 36 4.85 2.84 -0.67
CA PRO A 36 4.35 3.54 0.52
C PRO A 36 3.00 3.00 1.01
N ILE A 37 2.21 2.39 0.11
CA ILE A 37 0.93 1.77 0.48
C ILE A 37 1.12 0.55 1.39
N GLU A 38 2.20 -0.20 1.24
CA GLU A 38 2.48 -1.38 2.07
C GLU A 38 2.74 -0.95 3.53
N ASN A 39 3.48 0.14 3.71
CA ASN A 39 3.68 0.71 5.05
C ASN A 39 2.37 1.24 5.67
N LEU A 40 1.46 1.77 4.84
CA LEU A 40 0.13 2.20 5.28
C LEU A 40 -0.73 1.00 5.70
N TRP A 41 -0.74 -0.08 4.92
CA TRP A 41 -1.45 -1.31 5.24
C TRP A 41 -0.93 -1.95 6.53
N ASP A 42 0.38 -1.96 6.71
CA ASP A 42 1.03 -2.48 7.92
C ASP A 42 0.71 -1.62 9.16
N ALA A 43 0.67 -0.28 9.01
CA ALA A 43 0.21 0.62 10.07
C ALA A 43 -1.27 0.38 10.44
N LEU A 44 -2.15 0.25 9.45
CA LEU A 44 -3.57 -0.02 9.63
C LEU A 44 -3.81 -1.39 10.26
N GLY A 45 -3.12 -2.42 9.78
CA GLY A 45 -3.18 -3.78 10.32
C GLY A 45 -2.77 -3.81 11.79
N ARG A 46 -1.69 -3.12 12.16
CA ARG A 46 -1.27 -2.97 13.56
C ARG A 46 -2.30 -2.24 14.41
N ALA A 47 -2.94 -1.20 13.89
CA ALA A 47 -3.98 -0.45 14.61
C ALA A 47 -5.18 -1.36 14.90
N VAL A 48 -5.67 -2.09 13.89
CA VAL A 48 -6.75 -3.07 14.06
C VAL A 48 -6.38 -4.18 15.04
N CYS A 49 -5.15 -4.71 14.98
CA CYS A 49 -4.67 -5.73 15.93
C CYS A 49 -4.58 -5.24 17.39
N ARG A 50 -4.48 -3.93 17.62
CA ARG A 50 -4.44 -3.34 18.98
C ARG A 50 -5.82 -3.11 19.58
N ARG A 51 -6.90 -3.28 18.80
CA ARG A 51 -8.27 -3.02 19.28
C ARG A 51 -8.68 -4.05 20.33
N PHE A 52 -9.44 -3.57 21.31
CA PHE A 52 -10.01 -4.40 22.36
C PHE A 52 -11.50 -4.08 22.54
N PRO A 53 -12.41 -5.08 22.47
CA PRO A 53 -12.12 -6.47 22.10
C PRO A 53 -11.64 -6.59 20.65
N PRO A 54 -10.87 -7.63 20.31
CA PRO A 54 -10.46 -7.88 18.93
C PRO A 54 -11.69 -8.19 18.05
N PRO A 55 -11.67 -7.85 16.75
CA PRO A 55 -12.75 -8.18 15.83
C PRO A 55 -12.98 -9.70 15.79
N ALA A 56 -14.21 -10.14 16.04
CA ALA A 56 -14.57 -11.56 16.10
C ALA A 56 -15.20 -12.10 14.81
N THR A 57 -15.77 -11.21 13.99
CA THR A 57 -16.39 -11.55 12.71
C THR A 57 -15.82 -10.72 11.56
N LEU A 58 -16.06 -11.15 10.31
CA LEU A 58 -15.67 -10.38 9.12
C LEU A 58 -16.30 -8.98 9.12
N ARG A 59 -17.53 -8.85 9.63
CA ARG A 59 -18.23 -7.56 9.72
C ARG A 59 -17.60 -6.65 10.77
N ASP A 60 -17.16 -7.20 11.89
CA ASP A 60 -16.43 -6.45 12.91
C ASP A 60 -15.07 -6.00 12.36
N LEU A 61 -14.41 -6.87 11.59
CA LEU A 61 -13.14 -6.54 10.95
C LEU A 61 -13.29 -5.43 9.91
N GLU A 62 -14.32 -5.50 9.06
CA GLU A 62 -14.63 -4.45 8.08
C GLU A 62 -14.91 -3.10 8.75
N THR A 63 -15.76 -3.11 9.79
CA THR A 63 -16.02 -1.92 10.61
C THR A 63 -14.73 -1.39 11.22
N ALA A 64 -13.91 -2.30 11.76
CA ALA A 64 -12.70 -1.92 12.44
C ALA A 64 -11.68 -1.25 11.50
N ILE A 65 -11.52 -1.80 10.29
CA ILE A 65 -10.67 -1.24 9.24
C ILE A 65 -11.17 0.16 8.85
N LYS A 66 -12.47 0.34 8.62
CA LYS A 66 -13.06 1.63 8.23
C LYS A 66 -12.88 2.71 9.30
N GLU A 67 -13.00 2.33 10.57
CA GLU A 67 -12.82 3.27 11.68
C GLU A 67 -11.35 3.64 11.89
N GLU A 68 -10.44 2.66 11.91
CA GLU A 68 -8.99 2.94 12.02
C GLU A 68 -8.49 3.75 10.83
N TRP A 69 -9.02 3.48 9.62
CA TRP A 69 -8.70 4.28 8.44
C TRP A 69 -9.08 5.75 8.60
N ARG A 70 -10.24 6.04 9.20
CA ARG A 70 -10.67 7.42 9.48
C ARG A 70 -9.83 8.13 10.53
N LEU A 71 -9.13 7.37 11.38
CA LEU A 71 -8.24 7.89 12.42
C LEU A 71 -6.81 8.12 11.92
N LEU A 72 -6.47 7.65 10.71
CA LEU A 72 -5.18 7.93 10.10
C LEU A 72 -5.08 9.42 9.78
N ASP A 73 -4.37 10.13 10.64
CA ASP A 73 -4.07 11.56 10.48
C ASP A 73 -3.15 11.79 9.27
N SER A 74 -3.25 12.97 8.66
CA SER A 74 -2.38 13.36 7.53
C SER A 74 -0.91 13.31 7.93
N VAL A 75 -0.61 13.55 9.21
CA VAL A 75 0.74 13.40 9.78
C VAL A 75 1.29 11.98 9.61
N VAL A 76 0.46 10.94 9.74
CA VAL A 76 0.91 9.55 9.50
C VAL A 76 1.22 9.35 8.02
N VAL A 77 0.36 9.86 7.13
CA VAL A 77 0.56 9.80 5.68
C VAL A 77 1.84 10.54 5.27
N ASP A 78 2.09 11.73 5.81
CA ASP A 78 3.28 12.53 5.53
C ASP A 78 4.57 11.83 5.99
N HIS A 79 4.54 11.19 7.17
CA HIS A 79 5.67 10.37 7.63
C HIS A 79 5.91 9.15 6.73
N LEU A 80 4.85 8.51 6.23
CA LEU A 80 4.95 7.38 5.31
C LEU A 80 5.55 7.81 3.96
N VAL A 81 5.14 8.95 3.42
CA VAL A 81 5.72 9.55 2.20
C VAL A 81 7.19 9.90 2.42
N THR A 82 7.53 10.51 3.55
CA THR A 82 8.92 10.85 3.91
C THR A 82 9.79 9.60 4.06
N SER A 83 9.25 8.54 4.65
CA SER A 83 9.91 7.24 4.78
C SER A 83 10.20 6.63 3.40
N MET A 84 9.23 6.65 2.48
CA MET A 84 9.43 6.20 1.10
C MET A 84 10.56 6.97 0.40
N ILE A 85 10.55 8.31 0.47
CA ILE A 85 11.60 9.15 -0.13
C ILE A 85 12.98 8.76 0.43
N THR A 86 13.06 8.53 1.74
CA THR A 86 14.28 8.11 2.41
C THR A 86 14.74 6.73 1.92
N HIS A 87 13.83 5.77 1.76
CA HIS A 87 14.16 4.44 1.25
C HIS A 87 14.57 4.44 -0.22
N CYS A 88 13.92 5.25 -1.07
CA CYS A 88 14.35 5.45 -2.46
C CYS A 88 15.78 6.02 -2.50
N ALA A 89 16.10 6.99 -1.64
CA ALA A 89 17.44 7.55 -1.54
C ALA A 89 18.48 6.52 -1.07
N LEU A 90 18.12 5.65 -0.12
CA LEU A 90 18.97 4.54 0.31
C LEU A 90 19.16 3.50 -0.81
N CYS A 91 18.11 3.18 -1.56
CA CYS A 91 18.15 2.21 -2.67
C CYS A 91 19.09 2.70 -3.78
N MET A 92 19.03 3.99 -4.12
CA MET A 92 20.00 4.61 -5.04
C MET A 92 21.44 4.51 -4.51
N LYS A 93 21.65 4.73 -3.20
CA LYS A 93 22.97 4.66 -2.57
C LYS A 93 23.58 3.26 -2.58
N VAL A 94 22.75 2.21 -2.57
CA VAL A 94 23.19 0.81 -2.66
C VAL A 94 23.05 0.23 -4.07
N SER A 95 22.82 1.07 -5.09
CA SER A 95 22.67 0.67 -6.49
C SER A 95 21.64 -0.44 -6.72
N GLY A 96 20.51 -0.39 -6.00
CA GLY A 96 19.43 -1.38 -6.14
C GLY A 96 19.66 -2.70 -5.39
N ALA A 97 20.71 -2.81 -4.57
CA ALA A 97 20.87 -3.96 -3.68
C ALA A 97 19.82 -3.98 -2.57
N HIS A 98 19.48 -5.18 -2.07
CA HIS A 98 18.46 -5.37 -1.04
C HIS A 98 18.76 -4.56 0.23
N ILE A 99 17.77 -3.77 0.66
CA ILE A 99 17.78 -3.09 1.96
C ILE A 99 17.00 -3.97 2.94
N PRO A 100 17.57 -4.34 4.10
CA PRO A 100 16.85 -5.17 5.07
C PRO A 100 15.61 -4.43 5.60
N TYR A 101 14.44 -4.86 5.11
CA TYR A 101 13.13 -4.43 5.59
C TYR A 101 12.52 -5.52 6.48
N GLN A 102 12.07 -5.17 7.68
CA GLN A 102 11.32 -6.10 8.54
C GLN A 102 9.82 -5.97 8.29
N CYS A 103 9.35 -6.28 7.06
CA CYS A 103 7.93 -6.51 6.82
C CYS A 103 7.63 -8.01 6.99
N ARG A 104 7.51 -8.47 8.24
CA ARG A 104 7.02 -9.81 8.55
C ARG A 104 5.61 -9.67 9.11
N PHE A 105 4.61 -9.63 8.23
CA PHE A 105 3.28 -10.26 8.37
C PHE A 105 2.30 -9.78 7.27
N LEU A 106 1.65 -10.73 6.59
CA LEU A 106 0.35 -10.62 5.91
C LEU A 106 0.22 -9.95 4.53
N LEU A 107 1.20 -10.07 3.64
CA LEU A 107 1.06 -9.59 2.24
C LEU A 107 0.11 -10.42 1.34
N PHE A 108 -0.45 -11.55 1.81
CA PHE A 108 -1.15 -12.49 0.90
C PHE A 108 -2.67 -12.62 1.08
N VAL A 109 -3.29 -12.01 2.10
CA VAL A 109 -4.74 -12.23 2.37
C VAL A 109 -5.60 -10.98 2.11
N LEU A 110 -5.01 -9.78 2.11
CA LEU A 110 -5.77 -8.52 2.04
C LEU A 110 -5.78 -7.86 0.65
N HIS A 111 -4.81 -8.19 -0.21
CA HIS A 111 -4.63 -7.49 -1.50
C HIS A 111 -5.79 -7.71 -2.50
N LEU A 112 -6.46 -8.87 -2.44
CA LEU A 112 -7.56 -9.21 -3.37
C LEU A 112 -8.97 -8.88 -2.84
N ASN A 113 -9.17 -8.77 -1.53
CA ASN A 113 -10.51 -8.54 -0.96
C ASN A 113 -10.82 -7.06 -0.70
N ILE A 114 -9.81 -6.18 -0.56
CA ILE A 114 -10.05 -4.76 -0.28
C ILE A 114 -10.18 -3.93 -1.57
N ILE A 115 -9.44 -4.26 -2.64
CA ILE A 115 -9.56 -3.57 -3.94
C ILE A 115 -10.99 -3.73 -4.49
N LEU A 116 -11.62 -4.91 -4.33
CA LEU A 116 -13.00 -5.14 -4.75
C LEU A 116 -14.04 -4.40 -3.88
N LEU A 117 -13.74 -4.18 -2.59
CA LEU A 117 -14.65 -3.53 -1.64
C LEU A 117 -14.67 -2.00 -1.81
N MET A 118 -13.57 -1.40 -2.29
CA MET A 118 -13.44 0.05 -2.48
C MET A 118 -13.90 0.53 -3.87
N THR A 119 -14.09 -0.36 -4.85
CA THR A 119 -14.75 -0.02 -6.12
C THR A 119 -16.29 0.06 -6.04
N GLN A 120 -16.86 -0.09 -4.85
CA GLN A 120 -18.31 -0.09 -4.58
C GLN A 120 -18.76 0.98 -3.57
N ILE A 121 -17.91 1.95 -3.22
CA ILE A 121 -18.25 3.15 -2.44
C ILE A 121 -17.97 4.37 -3.32
#